data_AF-A0A1G3IP20-F1
#
_entry.id   AF-A0A1G3IP20-F1
#
_cell.length_a   1.000
_cell.length_b   1.000
_cell.length_c   1.000
_cell.angle_alpha   90.00
_cell.angle_beta   90.00
_cell.angle_gamma   90.00
#
_symmetry.space_group_name_H-M   'P 1'
#
loop_
_entity.id
_entity.type
_entity.pdbx_description
1 polymer ?
#
loop_
_entity_poly.entity_id
_entity_poly.type
_entity_poly.pdbx_seq_one_letter_code
_entity_poly.pdbx_strand_id
1 'polypeptide(L)' 'MAVARVTKITAASNKGFQDAVAEGLKRAAKTLHGITGLEVLTEKAKVANGKIVEYRVTMEITFILD' A
#
# COMPACT_ATOMS: atom_id res chain seq x y z
N MET A 1 -1.89 -15.68 -22.92
CA MET A 1 -2.58 -14.40 -22.62
C MET A 1 -2.31 -14.12 -21.15
N ALA A 2 -1.69 -12.98 -20.81
CA ALA A 2 -1.37 -12.67 -19.41
C ALA A 2 -2.60 -12.08 -18.73
N VAL A 3 -3.02 -12.67 -17.60
CA VAL A 3 -4.13 -12.16 -16.78
C VAL A 3 -3.52 -11.50 -15.55
N ALA A 4 -3.87 -10.25 -15.30
CA ALA A 4 -3.46 -9.54 -14.10
C ALA A 4 -4.59 -9.52 -13.07
N ARG A 5 -4.25 -9.60 -11.79
CA ARG A 5 -5.16 -9.36 -10.68
C ARG A 5 -4.75 -8.09 -9.96
N VAL A 6 -5.75 -7.29 -9.60
CA VAL A 6 -5.58 -6.10 -8.79
C VAL A 6 -6.13 -6.38 -7.40
N THR A 7 -5.39 -6.03 -6.35
CA THR A 7 -5.84 -6.18 -4.96
C THR A 7 -5.62 -4.89 -4.20
N LYS A 8 -6.66 -4.45 -3.48
CA LYS A 8 -6.65 -3.23 -2.68
C LYS A 8 -6.18 -3.53 -1.26
N ILE A 9 -5.19 -2.77 -0.78
CA ILE A 9 -4.68 -2.86 0.59
C ILE A 9 -4.57 -1.47 1.22
N THR A 10 -4.62 -1.42 2.55
CA THR A 10 -4.30 -0.22 3.31
C THR A 10 -3.11 -0.51 4.23
N ALA A 11 -2.07 0.30 4.13
CA ALA A 11 -0.89 0.24 4.97
C ALA A 11 -0.81 1.48 5.86
N ALA A 12 -0.14 1.35 7.01
CA ALA A 12 0.03 2.44 7.96
C ALA A 12 1.50 2.56 8.38
N SER A 13 1.96 3.79 8.61
CA SER A 13 3.29 4.10 9.15
C SER A 13 3.25 5.34 10.03
N ASN A 14 4.12 5.38 11.03
CA ASN A 14 4.31 6.48 11.95
C ASN A 14 5.30 7.52 11.38
N LYS A 15 6.03 7.17 10.31
CA LYS A 15 7.12 7.98 9.75
C LYS A 15 6.66 8.87 8.60
N GLY A 16 5.69 8.42 7.81
CA GLY A 16 5.16 9.18 6.68
C GLY A 16 4.45 8.30 5.65
N PHE A 17 3.87 8.95 4.65
CA PHE A 17 3.14 8.27 3.56
C PHE A 17 4.05 7.36 2.72
N GLN A 18 5.26 7.82 2.37
CA GLN A 18 6.21 7.04 1.59
C GLN A 18 6.63 5.74 2.30
N ASP A 19 6.85 5.80 3.61
CA ASP A 19 7.18 4.62 4.43
C ASP A 19 5.98 3.66 4.52
N ALA A 20 4.75 4.18 4.62
CA ALA A 20 3.53 3.37 4.55
C ALA A 20 3.38 2.64 3.21
N VAL A 21 3.69 3.29 2.08
CA VAL A 21 3.68 2.64 0.76
C VAL A 21 4.73 1.53 0.68
N ALA A 22 5.96 1.81 1.10
CA ALA A 22 7.05 0.85 1.05
C ALA A 22 6.76 -0.39 1.92
N GLU A 23 6.25 -0.20 3.14
CA GLU A 23 5.91 -1.30 4.03
C GLU A 23 4.68 -2.08 3.53
N GLY A 24 3.69 -1.40 2.96
CA GLY A 24 2.53 -2.01 2.30
C GLY A 24 2.94 -2.95 1.16
N LEU A 25 3.80 -2.46 0.26
CA LEU A 25 4.36 -3.25 -0.83
C LEU A 25 5.18 -4.43 -0.30
N LYS A 26 6.06 -4.20 0.67
CA LYS A 26 6.90 -5.24 1.28
C LYS A 26 6.04 -6.35 1.91
N ARG A 27 4.95 -5.99 2.60
CA ARG A 27 4.02 -6.97 3.16
C ARG A 27 3.28 -7.73 2.07
N ALA A 28 2.82 -7.07 1.02
CA ALA A 28 2.12 -7.69 -0.11
C ALA A 28 3.03 -8.68 -0.86
N ALA A 29 4.28 -8.31 -1.09
CA ALA A 29 5.29 -9.14 -1.75
C ALA A 29 5.60 -10.46 -1.02
N LYS A 30 5.22 -10.60 0.25
CA LYS A 30 5.34 -11.88 0.97
C LYS A 30 4.35 -12.95 0.50
N THR A 31 3.25 -12.54 -0.13
CA THR A 31 2.14 -13.44 -0.52
C THR A 31 1.75 -13.32 -1.98
N LEU A 32 2.05 -12.19 -2.62
CA LEU A 32 1.74 -11.92 -4.02
C LEU A 32 3.05 -11.96 -4.81
N HIS A 33 3.15 -12.91 -5.74
CA HIS A 33 4.26 -13.00 -6.69
C HIS A 33 3.92 -12.23 -7.98
N GLY A 34 4.93 -11.84 -8.75
CA GLY A 34 4.72 -11.16 -10.04
C GLY A 34 4.13 -9.75 -9.94
N ILE A 35 4.40 -9.01 -8.85
CA ILE A 35 3.96 -7.61 -8.71
C ILE A 35 4.63 -6.76 -9.79
N THR A 36 3.82 -6.08 -10.60
CA THR A 36 4.27 -5.24 -11.71
C THR A 36 4.06 -3.75 -11.45
N GLY A 37 3.16 -3.41 -10.53
CA GLY A 37 2.88 -2.02 -10.20
C GLY A 37 1.95 -1.86 -9.00
N LEU A 38 1.85 -0.62 -8.55
CA LEU A 38 0.87 -0.21 -7.55
C LEU A 38 0.38 1.21 -7.85
N GLU A 39 -0.84 1.51 -7.46
CA GLU A 39 -1.46 2.83 -7.55
C GLU A 39 -1.95 3.28 -6.18
N VAL A 40 -1.62 4.50 -5.78
CA VAL A 40 -2.10 5.08 -4.53
C VAL A 40 -3.47 5.71 -4.76
N LEU A 41 -4.49 5.20 -4.08
CA LEU A 41 -5.86 5.69 -4.21
C LEU A 41 -6.14 6.84 -3.23
N THR A 42 -5.75 6.68 -1.97
CA THR A 42 -6.02 7.68 -0.93
C THR A 42 -4.94 7.69 0.13
N GLU A 43 -4.56 8.89 0.54
CA GLU A 43 -3.68 9.13 1.68
C GLU A 43 -4.48 9.78 2.80
N LYS A 44 -4.36 9.24 4.01
CA LYS A 44 -5.08 9.72 5.20
C LYS A 44 -4.13 9.78 6.38
N ALA A 45 -4.31 10.76 7.25
CA ALA A 45 -3.54 10.88 8.48
C ALA A 45 -4.47 10.83 9.69
N LYS A 46 -4.07 10.10 10.73
CA LYS A 46 -4.69 10.16 12.05
C LYS A 46 -4.05 11.32 12.82
N VAL A 47 -4.88 12.23 13.31
CA VAL A 47 -4.45 13.37 14.12
C VAL A 47 -4.90 13.17 15.56
N ALA A 48 -4.01 13.37 16.50
CA ALA A 48 -4.31 13.40 17.94
C ALA A 48 -3.55 14.57 18.59
N ASN A 49 -4.24 15.33 19.43
CA ASN A 49 -3.67 16.50 20.13
C ASN A 49 -2.98 17.51 19.18
N GLY A 50 -3.58 17.73 18.01
CA GLY A 50 -3.04 18.65 16.99
C GLY A 50 -1.79 18.15 16.25
N LYS A 51 -1.37 16.89 16.47
CA LYS A 51 -0.22 16.28 15.81
C LYS A 51 -0.65 15.06 15.01
N ILE A 52 0.00 14.83 13.87
CA ILE A 52 -0.19 13.60 13.11
C ILE A 52 0.50 12.47 13.88
N VAL A 53 -0.25 11.41 14.18
CA VAL A 53 0.24 10.23 14.92
C VAL A 53 0.42 8.99 14.04
N GLU A 54 -0.26 8.93 12.89
CA GLU A 54 -0.19 7.80 11.97
C GLU A 54 -0.58 8.24 10.55
N TYR A 55 0.15 7.76 9.57
CA TYR A 55 -0.09 7.95 8.14
C TYR A 55 -0.61 6.64 7.57
N ARG A 56 -1.76 6.68 6.88
CA ARG A 56 -2.39 5.53 6.24
C ARG A 56 -2.48 5.78 4.74
N VAL A 57 -2.05 4.80 3.96
CA VAL A 57 -2.15 4.84 2.50
C VAL A 57 -2.94 3.64 2.03
N THR A 58 -4.00 3.90 1.27
CA THR A 58 -4.74 2.86 0.56
C THR A 58 -4.25 2.82 -0.88
N MET A 59 -3.81 1.65 -1.32
CA MET A 59 -3.22 1.43 -2.63
C MET A 59 -3.79 0.15 -3.26
N GLU A 60 -3.80 0.12 -4.58
CA GLU A 60 -4.07 -1.07 -5.38
C GLU A 60 -2.76 -1.64 -5.90
N ILE A 61 -2.58 -2.95 -5.75
CA ILE A 61 -1.39 -3.66 -6.20
C ILE A 61 -1.78 -4.56 -7.37
N THR A 62 -1.07 -4.41 -8.47
CA THR A 62 -1.25 -5.17 -9.69
C THR A 62 -0.16 -6.22 -9.80
N PHE A 63 -0.57 -7.47 -10.05
CA PHE A 63 0.34 -8.59 -10.25
C PHE A 63 -0.21 -9.56 -11.29
N ILE A 64 0.70 -10.20 -12.00
CA ILE A 64 0.35 -11.21 -13.02
C ILE A 64 0.05 -12.54 -12.31
N LEU A 65 -0.99 -13.24 -12.78
CA LEU A 65 -1.31 -14.58 -12.32
C LEU A 65 -0.51 -15.60 -13.15
N ASP A 66 0.12 -16.53 -12.46
CA ASP A 66 0.76 -17.71 -13.04
C ASP A 66 -0.28 -18.80 -13.38
#